data_AF-K9RUF4-F1
#
_entry.id   AF-K9RUF4-F1
#
_cell.length_a   1.000
_cell.length_b   1.000
_cell.length_c   1.000
_cell.angle_alpha   90.00
_cell.angle_beta   90.00
_cell.angle_gamma   90.00
#
_symmetry.space_group_name_H-M   'P 1'
#
loop_
_entity.id
_entity.type
_entity.pdbx_description
1 polymer ?
#
loop_
_entity_poly.entity_id
_entity_poly.type
_entity_poly.pdbx_seq_one_letter_code
_entity_poly.pdbx_strand_id
1 'polypeptide(L)' 'MATLNNSIGVLAMQSPRWKQLIEYLQGEMALPSSSIALGLKHCDEKINLLPVVLWKYGLVSIEQLDQIFDWMETS' A
#
# COMPACT_ATOMS: atom_id res chain seq x y z
N MET A 1 13.79 -22.61 -16.55
CA MET A 1 12.88 -23.31 -15.62
C MET A 1 11.97 -22.26 -14.98
N ALA A 2 10.70 -22.63 -14.78
CA ALA A 2 9.58 -21.84 -14.28
C ALA A 2 9.94 -20.87 -13.12
N THR A 3 9.40 -19.66 -12.98
CA THR A 3 8.06 -19.15 -13.35
C THR A 3 8.12 -17.65 -13.62
N LEU A 4 7.47 -17.20 -14.69
CA LEU A 4 6.94 -15.84 -14.88
C LEU A 4 5.92 -15.53 -13.77
N ASN A 5 6.38 -15.11 -12.58
CA ASN A 5 5.45 -14.71 -11.51
C ASN A 5 5.76 -13.34 -10.89
N ASN A 6 6.61 -12.54 -11.55
CA ASN A 6 7.03 -11.23 -11.07
C ASN A 6 6.56 -10.07 -11.98
N SER A 7 5.51 -10.27 -12.78
CA SER A 7 5.06 -9.26 -13.76
C SER A 7 3.68 -8.68 -13.48
N ILE A 8 2.87 -9.29 -12.61
CA ILE A 8 1.52 -8.78 -12.30
C ILE A 8 1.60 -7.63 -11.28
N GLY A 9 2.31 -7.83 -10.16
CA GLY A 9 2.43 -6.78 -9.12
C GLY A 9 3.14 -5.49 -9.55
N VAL A 10 4.02 -5.54 -10.55
CA VAL A 10 4.80 -4.36 -10.99
C VAL A 10 4.04 -3.48 -11.98
N LEU A 11 3.03 -4.02 -12.69
CA LEU A 11 2.31 -3.29 -13.73
C LEU A 11 1.15 -2.45 -13.17
N ALA A 12 0.42 -2.92 -12.15
CA ALA A 12 -0.58 -2.11 -11.45
C ALA A 12 0.02 -1.01 -10.57
N MET A 13 1.24 -1.18 -10.09
CA MET A 13 1.95 -0.18 -9.26
C MET A 13 2.54 1.00 -10.07
N GLN A 14 2.28 1.08 -11.39
CA GLN A 14 2.77 2.17 -12.23
C GLN A 14 1.90 3.43 -12.19
N SER A 15 0.70 3.39 -11.57
CA SER A 15 -0.11 4.59 -11.43
C SER A 15 0.53 5.57 -10.44
N PRO A 16 0.56 6.88 -10.74
CA PRO A 16 1.17 7.88 -9.87
C PRO A 16 0.58 7.86 -8.46
N ARG A 17 -0.71 7.56 -8.32
CA ARG A 17 -1.38 7.41 -7.02
C ARG A 17 -0.76 6.33 -6.13
N TRP A 18 -0.31 5.20 -6.69
CA TRP A 18 0.37 4.16 -5.91
C TRP A 18 1.70 4.63 -5.35
N LYS A 19 2.48 5.36 -6.17
CA LYS A 19 3.76 5.93 -5.73
C LYS A 19 3.55 6.96 -4.64
N GLN A 20 2.62 7.89 -4.84
CA GLN A 20 2.29 8.92 -3.86
C GLN A 20 1.84 8.31 -2.52
N LEU A 21 1.02 7.24 -2.56
CA LEU A 21 0.57 6.55 -1.34
C LEU A 21 1.75 5.90 -0.62
N ILE A 22 2.64 5.22 -1.35
CA ILE A 22 3.80 4.58 -0.75
C ILE A 22 4.74 5.61 -0.15
N GLU A 23 4.96 6.74 -0.83
CA GLU A 23 5.78 7.86 -0.32
C GLU A 23 5.17 8.46 0.95
N TYR A 24 3.84 8.66 0.98
CA TYR A 24 3.12 9.11 2.17
C TYR A 24 3.28 8.13 3.34
N LEU A 25 3.09 6.83 3.09
CA LEU A 25 3.25 5.80 4.12
C LEU A 25 4.69 5.70 4.64
N GLN A 26 5.69 5.86 3.78
CA GLN A 26 7.10 5.81 4.20
C GLN A 26 7.56 7.09 4.90
N GLY A 27 7.04 8.24 4.49
CA GLY A 27 7.38 9.55 5.05
C GLY A 27 6.53 9.85 6.28
N GLU A 28 5.28 10.25 6.07
CA GLU A 28 4.36 10.73 7.10
C GLU A 28 4.04 9.67 8.14
N MET A 29 3.87 8.42 7.70
CA MET A 29 3.52 7.32 8.60
C MET A 29 4.75 6.55 9.12
N ALA A 30 5.95 6.89 8.65
CA ALA A 30 7.21 6.23 9.00
C ALA A 30 7.18 4.69 8.91
N LEU A 31 6.35 4.14 8.01
CA LEU A 31 6.22 2.69 7.85
C LEU A 31 7.45 2.12 7.15
N PRO A 32 8.03 1.02 7.66
CA PRO A 32 9.13 0.37 6.99
C PRO A 32 8.64 -0.26 5.69
N SER A 33 9.49 -0.25 4.67
CA SER A 33 9.18 -0.79 3.34
C SER A 33 8.72 -2.26 3.39
N SER A 34 9.19 -3.02 4.38
CA SER A 34 8.75 -4.41 4.65
C SER A 34 7.26 -4.51 4.97
N SER A 35 6.70 -3.58 5.76
CA SER A 35 5.28 -3.52 6.10
C SER A 35 4.42 -3.22 4.87
N ILE A 36 4.87 -2.26 4.06
CA ILE A 36 4.20 -1.89 2.82
C ILE A 36 4.24 -3.05 1.81
N ALA A 37 5.40 -3.73 1.69
CA ALA A 37 5.54 -4.90 0.82
C ALA A 37 4.62 -6.06 1.22
N LEU A 38 4.37 -6.26 2.53
CA LEU A 38 3.37 -7.21 3.00
C LEU A 38 1.97 -6.80 2.56
N GLY A 39 1.62 -5.52 2.75
CA GLY A 39 0.34 -4.96 2.29
C GLY A 39 0.11 -5.20 0.80
N LEU A 40 1.10 -4.85 -0.03
CA LEU A 40 1.07 -4.96 -1.48
C LEU A 40 0.85 -6.41 -1.97
N LYS A 41 1.47 -7.40 -1.31
CA LYS A 41 1.30 -8.82 -1.65
C LYS A 41 -0.15 -9.30 -1.47
N HIS A 42 -0.90 -8.70 -0.55
CA HIS A 42 -2.26 -9.09 -0.23
C HIS A 42 -3.33 -8.17 -0.86
N CYS A 43 -2.90 -7.16 -1.61
CA CYS A 43 -3.76 -6.08 -2.05
C CYS A 43 -4.52 -6.33 -3.35
N ASP A 44 -4.23 -7.44 -4.06
CA ASP A 44 -4.81 -7.81 -5.37
C ASP A 44 -4.96 -6.60 -6.31
N GLU A 45 -3.91 -5.76 -6.37
CA GLU A 45 -3.84 -4.55 -7.21
C GLU A 45 -4.87 -3.45 -6.90
N LYS A 46 -5.57 -3.53 -5.77
CA LYS A 46 -6.54 -2.52 -5.33
C LYS A 46 -5.93 -1.56 -4.31
N ILE A 47 -5.68 -0.32 -4.73
CA ILE A 47 -5.08 0.71 -3.86
C ILE A 47 -5.88 0.94 -2.56
N ASN A 48 -7.22 0.87 -2.63
CA ASN A 48 -8.12 1.03 -1.48
C ASN A 48 -8.02 -0.11 -0.46
N LEU A 49 -7.49 -1.28 -0.85
CA LEU A 49 -7.28 -2.40 0.08
C LEU A 49 -5.98 -2.25 0.85
N LEU A 50 -5.02 -1.46 0.38
CA LEU A 50 -3.70 -1.36 1.02
C LEU A 50 -3.81 -0.85 2.45
N PRO A 51 -4.50 0.28 2.73
CA PRO A 51 -4.71 0.74 4.10
C PRO A 51 -5.41 -0.31 4.96
N VAL A 52 -6.45 -0.96 4.44
CA VAL A 52 -7.23 -1.98 5.16
C VAL A 52 -6.37 -3.18 5.54
N VAL A 53 -5.51 -3.63 4.63
CA VAL A 53 -4.56 -4.71 4.88
C VAL A 53 -3.56 -4.26 5.94
N LEU A 54 -2.98 -3.06 5.84
CA LEU A 54 -2.04 -2.58 6.86
C LEU A 54 -2.68 -2.58 8.27
N TRP A 55 -3.94 -2.16 8.38
CA TRP A 55 -4.67 -2.15 9.65
C TRP A 55 -4.95 -3.56 10.16
N LYS A 56 -5.36 -4.47 9.27
CA LYS A 56 -5.63 -5.88 9.62
C LYS A 56 -4.40 -6.60 10.20
N TYR A 57 -3.20 -6.21 9.77
CA TYR A 57 -1.94 -6.75 10.27
C TYR A 57 -1.41 -6.02 11.51
N GLY A 58 -2.13 -4.99 11.99
CA GLY A 58 -1.70 -4.16 13.13
C GLY A 58 -0.50 -3.28 12.81
N LEU A 59 -0.24 -3.00 11.53
CA LEU A 59 0.85 -2.14 11.08
C LEU A 59 0.48 -0.66 11.19
N VAL A 60 -0.81 -0.35 11.15
CA VAL A 60 -1.37 1.00 11.32
C VAL A 60 -2.53 0.98 12.29
N SER A 61 -2.69 2.07 13.04
CA SER A 61 -3.84 2.29 13.93
C SER A 61 -5.09 2.70 13.15
N ILE A 62 -6.26 2.65 13.79
CA ILE A 62 -7.51 3.12 13.17
C ILE A 62 -7.45 4.62 12.81
N GLU A 63 -6.78 5.44 13.62
CA GLU A 63 -6.56 6.87 13.32
C GLU A 63 -5.70 7.07 12.08
N GLN A 64 -4.62 6.28 11.96
CA GLN A 64 -3.75 6.28 10.80
C GLN A 64 -4.47 5.76 9.55
N LEU A 65 -5.31 4.74 9.70
CA LEU A 65 -6.15 4.23 8.62
C LEU A 65 -7.03 5.34 8.05
N ASP A 66 -7.71 6.08 8.92
CA ASP A 66 -8.57 7.21 8.56
C ASP A 66 -7.78 8.30 7.82
N GLN A 67 -6.60 8.68 8.31
CA GLN A 67 -5.70 9.63 7.64
C GLN A 67 -5.28 9.18 6.24
N ILE A 68 -5.00 7.89 6.05
CA ILE A 68 -4.65 7.36 4.72
C ILE A 68 -5.86 7.49 3.78
N PHE A 69 -7.06 7.17 4.26
CA PHE A 69 -8.28 7.29 3.46
C PHE A 69 -8.58 8.73 3.09
N ASP A 70 -8.51 9.66 4.04
CA ASP A 70 -8.68 11.09 3.82
C ASP A 70 -7.65 11.63 2.80
N TRP A 71 -6.39 11.22 2.93
CA TRP A 71 -5.35 11.56 1.96
C TRP A 71 -5.65 11.00 0.56
N MET A 72 -6.12 9.76 0.46
CA MET A 72 -6.49 9.14 -0.83
C MET A 72 -7.69 9.83 -1.51
N GLU A 73 -8.64 10.37 -0.73
CA GLU A 73 -9.79 11.12 -1.26
C GLU A 73 -9.40 12.54 -1.68
N THR A 74 -8.46 13.15 -0.98
CA THR A 74 -8.00 14.54 -1.21
C THR A 74 -6.93 14.66 -2.31
N SER A 75 -6.24 13.56 -2.65
CA SER A 75 -5.03 13.57 -3.50
C SER A 75 -5.18 13.06 -4.95
#